data_AF-I5D5G9-F1
#
_entry.id   AF-I5D5G9-F1
#
_cell.length_a   1.000
_cell.length_b   1.000
_cell.length_c   1.000
_cell.angle_alpha   90.00
_cell.angle_beta   90.00
_cell.angle_gamma   90.00
#
_symmetry.space_group_name_H-M   'P 1'
#
loop_
_entity.id
_entity.type
_entity.pdbx_description
1 polymer ?
#
loop_
_entity_poly.entity_id
_entity_poly.type
_entity_poly.pdbx_seq_one_letter_code
_entity_poly.pdbx_strand_id
1 'polypeptide(L)'
;MKYRPIHNRETMEIVQSNRDVSFATEAKKSYRDPLNQFSPRMYKVIKSEKKIKSFMIFMSLFIFFAAVAFFILTWYKVKPFGAGKDGKPLVGYLVLFAIIMFVSFADAIKNAIEKRQWSNTVQRHRDAISAGDYTSSSTFHLVYKKIVLKDINLLWMLIFVLTYLGLITLIIFGLYKSGNWEAGSRDGSFYINLEWPKWLDKSFKNTQLFCLICTIIMALLIVAYVIIRLIDKRRLDDIGDFFGEKSVEIHEQIETAKHNRNKMWLRVYLVVVALTIFLPLALILVAIWRGIIRRKKRVV
;
A
#
# COMPACT_ATOMS: atom_id res chain seq x y z
N MET A 1 20.21 13.14 -79.59
CA MET A 1 20.98 12.25 -78.68
C MET A 1 20.11 11.94 -77.48
N LYS A 2 19.87 10.66 -77.19
CA LYS A 2 18.91 10.17 -76.19
C LYS A 2 19.68 9.80 -74.92
N TYR A 3 19.52 10.55 -73.83
CA TYR A 3 20.13 10.22 -72.55
C TYR A 3 19.42 8.99 -71.94
N ARG A 4 20.18 7.96 -71.61
CA ARG A 4 19.71 6.82 -70.79
C ARG A 4 20.12 7.07 -69.33
N PRO A 5 19.23 6.87 -68.35
CA PRO A 5 19.63 6.93 -66.94
C PRO A 5 20.45 5.69 -66.58
N ILE A 6 21.57 5.91 -65.89
CA ILE A 6 22.40 4.85 -65.32
C ILE A 6 21.66 4.33 -64.08
N HIS A 7 20.86 3.29 -64.24
CA HIS A 7 20.42 2.46 -63.12
C HIS A 7 21.55 1.49 -62.78
N ASN A 8 22.55 1.98 -62.02
CA ASN A 8 23.43 1.10 -61.30
C ASN A 8 22.82 0.83 -59.92
N ARG A 9 22.25 -0.36 -59.74
CA ARG A 9 21.72 -0.88 -58.46
C ARG A 9 22.65 -1.91 -57.85
N GLU A 10 23.94 -1.88 -58.18
CA GLU A 10 24.92 -2.74 -57.53
C GLU A 10 25.56 -1.97 -56.36
N THR A 11 25.35 -2.54 -55.18
CA THR A 11 26.06 -2.33 -53.91
C THR A 11 25.95 -0.96 -53.22
N MET A 12 24.73 -0.61 -52.81
CA MET A 12 24.57 -0.08 -51.45
C MET A 12 24.77 -1.25 -50.47
N GLU A 13 26.02 -1.56 -50.13
CA GLU A 13 26.31 -2.34 -48.94
C GLU A 13 25.88 -1.52 -47.73
N ILE A 14 24.66 -1.77 -47.27
CA ILE A 14 24.30 -1.44 -45.89
C ILE A 14 25.23 -2.31 -45.05
N VAL A 15 26.32 -1.72 -44.55
CA VAL A 15 27.09 -2.30 -43.45
C VAL A 15 26.16 -2.32 -42.24
N GLN A 16 25.27 -3.31 -42.19
CA GLN A 16 24.58 -3.70 -40.99
C GLN A 16 25.68 -4.14 -40.04
N SER A 17 26.02 -3.26 -39.12
CA SER A 17 26.92 -3.52 -38.01
C SER A 17 26.57 -4.89 -37.43
N ASN A 18 27.42 -5.89 -37.66
CA ASN A 18 27.25 -7.24 -37.11
C ASN A 18 27.16 -7.23 -35.57
N ARG A 19 27.55 -6.12 -34.92
CA ARG A 19 27.29 -5.88 -33.50
C ARG A 19 25.80 -5.77 -33.18
N ASP A 20 24.99 -5.08 -33.98
CA ASP A 20 23.56 -4.91 -33.67
C ASP A 20 22.78 -6.23 -33.82
N VAL A 21 23.21 -7.08 -34.76
CA VAL A 21 22.66 -8.43 -34.96
C VAL A 21 23.09 -9.36 -33.82
N SER A 22 24.34 -9.28 -33.35
CA SER A 22 24.79 -10.09 -32.20
C SER A 22 24.14 -9.62 -30.89
N PHE A 23 23.99 -8.32 -30.64
CA PHE A 23 23.25 -7.79 -29.49
C PHE A 23 21.76 -8.19 -29.51
N ALA A 24 21.09 -8.12 -30.67
CA ALA A 24 19.71 -8.57 -30.81
C ALA A 24 19.56 -10.10 -30.61
N THR A 25 20.56 -10.88 -31.02
CA THR A 25 20.57 -12.34 -30.89
C THR A 25 20.92 -12.79 -29.47
N GLU A 26 21.84 -12.10 -28.79
CA GLU A 26 22.16 -12.32 -27.37
C GLU A 26 21.01 -11.87 -26.45
N ALA A 27 20.37 -10.73 -26.76
CA ALA A 27 19.13 -10.32 -26.10
C ALA A 27 18.03 -11.37 -26.29
N LYS A 28 17.87 -11.95 -27.49
CA LYS A 28 16.96 -13.09 -27.72
C LYS A 28 17.33 -14.34 -26.90
N LYS A 29 18.62 -14.64 -26.72
CA LYS A 29 19.08 -15.79 -25.90
C LYS A 29 18.79 -15.61 -24.41
N SER A 30 18.97 -14.40 -23.85
CA SER A 30 18.79 -14.12 -22.41
C SER A 30 17.33 -14.17 -21.93
N TYR A 31 16.37 -13.94 -22.83
CA TYR A 31 14.92 -13.94 -22.56
C TYR A 31 14.19 -15.12 -23.19
N ARG A 32 14.90 -16.16 -23.63
CA ARG A 32 14.29 -17.38 -24.16
C ARG A 32 13.74 -18.24 -23.02
N ASP A 33 12.50 -18.69 -23.15
CA ASP A 33 11.91 -19.64 -22.20
C ASP A 33 12.74 -20.94 -22.23
N PRO A 34 13.13 -21.52 -21.08
CA PRO A 34 13.91 -22.76 -21.04
C PRO A 34 13.24 -23.95 -21.75
N LEU A 35 11.91 -23.92 -21.88
CA LEU A 35 11.12 -24.93 -22.61
C LEU A 35 10.71 -24.47 -24.01
N ASN A 36 11.06 -23.23 -24.39
CA ASN A 36 10.76 -22.61 -25.68
C ASN A 36 9.26 -22.60 -26.07
N GLN A 37 8.37 -22.70 -25.08
CA GLN A 37 6.91 -22.73 -25.26
C GLN A 37 6.30 -21.33 -25.24
N PHE A 38 6.89 -20.41 -24.49
CA PHE A 38 6.47 -19.01 -24.44
C PHE A 38 7.25 -18.13 -25.42
N SER A 39 6.57 -17.11 -25.98
CA SER A 39 7.27 -16.03 -26.67
C SER A 39 8.26 -15.33 -25.71
N PRO A 40 9.44 -14.88 -26.17
CA PRO A 40 10.43 -14.21 -25.31
C PRO A 40 9.87 -12.99 -24.55
N ARG A 41 8.86 -12.34 -25.13
CA ARG A 41 8.14 -11.20 -24.55
C ARG A 41 7.24 -11.63 -23.39
N MET A 42 6.50 -12.73 -23.52
CA MET A 42 5.69 -13.32 -22.45
C MET A 42 6.57 -13.80 -21.29
N TYR A 43 7.68 -14.49 -21.60
CA TYR A 43 8.59 -15.00 -20.57
C TYR A 43 9.25 -13.86 -19.77
N LYS A 44 9.59 -12.73 -20.41
CA LYS A 44 10.06 -11.51 -19.73
C LYS A 44 9.05 -10.99 -18.71
N VAL A 45 7.75 -10.94 -19.06
CA VAL A 45 6.69 -10.52 -18.14
C VAL A 45 6.56 -11.47 -16.95
N ILE A 46 6.55 -12.79 -17.20
CA ILE A 46 6.48 -13.80 -16.13
C ILE A 46 7.67 -13.70 -15.17
N LYS A 47 8.89 -13.55 -15.71
CA LYS A 47 10.11 -13.40 -14.91
C LYS A 47 10.10 -12.11 -14.07
N SER A 48 9.64 -11.00 -14.65
CA SER A 48 9.48 -9.73 -13.93
C SER A 48 8.44 -9.83 -12.83
N GLU A 49 7.28 -10.45 -13.08
CA GLU A 49 6.23 -10.63 -12.06
C GLU A 49 6.74 -11.50 -10.89
N LYS A 50 7.47 -12.59 -11.18
CA LYS A 50 8.08 -13.44 -10.15
C LYS A 50 9.07 -12.66 -9.28
N LYS A 51 9.88 -11.78 -9.88
CA LYS A 51 10.82 -10.90 -9.15
C LYS A 51 10.09 -9.88 -8.28
N ILE A 52 9.07 -9.19 -8.82
CA ILE A 52 8.27 -8.20 -8.09
C ILE A 52 7.59 -8.86 -6.87
N LYS A 53 6.93 -10.01 -7.07
CA LYS A 53 6.29 -10.74 -5.97
C LYS A 53 7.29 -11.21 -4.92
N SER A 54 8.47 -11.68 -5.34
CA SER A 54 9.51 -12.07 -4.39
C SER A 54 10.08 -10.88 -3.61
N PHE A 55 10.24 -9.74 -4.26
CA PHE A 55 10.69 -8.49 -3.63
C PHE A 55 9.65 -7.97 -2.63
N MET A 56 8.35 -8.01 -2.96
CA MET A 56 7.28 -7.64 -2.04
C MET A 56 7.27 -8.53 -0.78
N ILE A 57 7.41 -9.85 -0.95
CA ILE A 57 7.54 -10.78 0.18
C ILE A 57 8.75 -10.41 1.04
N PHE A 58 9.91 -10.20 0.42
CA PHE A 58 11.13 -9.83 1.14
C PHE A 58 10.96 -8.53 1.93
N MET A 59 10.39 -7.49 1.32
CA MET A 59 10.11 -6.22 1.99
C MET A 59 9.12 -6.39 3.16
N SER A 60 8.04 -7.14 2.98
CA SER A 60 7.07 -7.40 4.06
C SER A 60 7.68 -8.17 5.24
N LEU A 61 8.55 -9.15 4.97
CA LEU A 61 9.27 -9.88 6.01
C LEU A 61 10.32 -9.02 6.69
N PHE A 62 11.04 -8.17 5.95
CA PHE A 62 12.00 -7.23 6.51
C PHE A 62 11.33 -6.28 7.51
N ILE A 63 10.18 -5.70 7.14
CA ILE A 63 9.40 -4.83 8.03
C ILE A 63 8.89 -5.62 9.24
N PHE A 64 8.43 -6.87 9.06
CA PHE A 64 8.01 -7.73 10.15
C PHE A 64 9.15 -7.97 11.16
N PHE A 65 10.34 -8.38 10.71
CA PHE A 65 11.48 -8.62 11.59
C PHE A 65 11.98 -7.33 12.25
N ALA A 66 11.95 -6.19 11.55
CA ALA A 66 12.25 -4.89 12.15
C ALA A 66 11.24 -4.55 13.27
N ALA A 67 9.95 -4.78 13.06
CA ALA A 67 8.91 -4.56 14.06
C ALA A 67 9.07 -5.50 15.27
N VAL A 68 9.42 -6.77 15.05
CA VAL A 68 9.76 -7.72 16.13
C VAL A 68 10.97 -7.24 16.93
N ALA A 69 12.04 -6.81 16.26
CA ALA A 69 13.23 -6.28 16.92
C ALA A 69 12.88 -5.06 17.78
N PHE A 70 12.13 -4.09 17.24
CA PHE A 70 11.72 -2.91 18.02
C PHE A 70 10.75 -3.25 19.17
N PHE A 71 9.86 -4.23 18.99
CA PHE A 71 9.00 -4.73 20.06
C PHE A 71 9.84 -5.32 21.21
N ILE A 72 10.82 -6.18 20.89
CA ILE A 72 11.75 -6.77 21.86
C ILE A 72 12.57 -5.66 22.55
N LEU A 73 13.15 -4.72 21.80
CA LEU A 73 13.92 -3.60 22.37
C LEU A 73 13.07 -2.76 23.34
N THR A 74 11.79 -2.55 23.02
CA THR A 74 10.83 -1.83 23.87
C THR A 74 10.48 -2.64 25.12
N TRP A 75 10.33 -3.95 25.00
CA TRP A 75 10.04 -4.86 26.12
C TRP A 75 11.21 -4.96 27.11
N TYR A 76 12.43 -5.13 26.58
CA TYR A 76 13.67 -5.20 27.36
C TYR A 76 14.23 -3.82 27.75
N LYS A 77 13.54 -2.72 27.40
CA LYS A 77 13.87 -1.35 27.83
C LYS A 77 15.27 -0.90 27.39
N VAL A 78 15.74 -1.37 26.23
CA VAL A 78 17.03 -0.98 25.66
C VAL A 78 16.93 0.46 25.14
N LYS A 79 17.95 1.30 25.38
CA LYS A 79 17.99 2.68 24.85
C LYS A 79 17.81 2.64 23.33
N PRO A 80 16.92 3.47 22.74
CA PRO A 80 16.28 4.68 23.28
C PRO A 80 15.00 4.46 24.11
N PHE A 81 14.45 3.24 24.17
CA PHE A 81 13.17 2.90 24.80
C PHE A 81 13.26 2.62 26.31
N GLY A 82 14.27 3.16 27.00
CA GLY A 82 14.49 2.94 28.43
C GLY A 82 13.27 3.37 29.27
N ALA A 83 12.92 2.54 30.26
CA ALA A 83 11.73 2.72 31.11
C ALA A 83 11.59 4.16 31.64
N GLY A 84 10.35 4.64 31.71
CA GLY A 84 10.04 5.83 32.51
C GLY A 84 10.42 5.62 33.98
N LYS A 85 10.34 6.69 34.78
CA LYS A 85 10.71 6.70 36.21
C LYS A 85 10.07 5.55 37.04
N ASP A 86 9.00 4.92 36.54
CA ASP A 86 8.23 3.87 37.20
C ASP A 86 8.62 2.42 36.81
N GLY A 87 9.65 2.22 35.98
CA GLY A 87 10.12 0.87 35.61
C GLY A 87 9.15 0.06 34.71
N LYS A 88 8.02 0.65 34.29
CA LYS A 88 7.03 -0.01 33.40
C LYS A 88 7.42 0.13 31.92
N PRO A 89 7.12 -0.87 31.07
CA PRO A 89 7.36 -0.79 29.63
C PRO A 89 6.43 0.23 28.97
N LEU A 90 6.88 0.82 27.86
CA LEU A 90 6.15 1.84 27.12
C LEU A 90 5.04 1.21 26.28
N VAL A 91 3.84 1.10 26.86
CA VAL A 91 2.70 0.39 26.28
C VAL A 91 2.33 0.93 24.89
N GLY A 92 2.44 2.24 24.66
CA GLY A 92 2.09 2.86 23.38
C GLY A 92 2.95 2.36 22.20
N TYR A 93 4.26 2.19 22.42
CA TYR A 93 5.16 1.65 21.40
C TYR A 93 4.94 0.15 21.17
N LEU A 94 4.65 -0.61 22.23
CA LEU A 94 4.34 -2.04 22.11
C LEU A 94 3.11 -2.27 21.24
N VAL A 95 2.04 -1.49 21.45
CA VAL A 95 0.82 -1.57 20.64
C VAL A 95 1.11 -1.21 19.18
N LEU A 96 1.86 -0.13 18.95
CA LEU A 96 2.22 0.30 17.60
C LEU A 96 3.02 -0.77 16.86
N PHE A 97 4.08 -1.32 17.47
CA PHE A 97 4.89 -2.36 16.85
C PHE A 97 4.14 -3.68 16.68
N ALA A 98 3.22 -4.03 17.59
CA ALA A 98 2.36 -5.21 17.43
C ALA A 98 1.43 -5.09 16.21
N ILE A 99 0.82 -3.92 16.00
CA ILE A 99 -0.04 -3.68 14.82
C ILE A 99 0.79 -3.77 13.54
N ILE A 100 1.96 -3.13 13.49
CA ILE A 100 2.85 -3.17 12.31
C ILE A 100 3.29 -4.61 12.02
N MET A 101 3.65 -5.36 13.07
CA MET A 101 4.03 -6.77 12.96
C MET A 101 2.88 -7.60 12.36
N PHE A 102 1.66 -7.47 12.90
CA PHE A 102 0.50 -8.21 12.39
C PHE A 102 0.21 -7.89 10.93
N VAL A 103 0.16 -6.61 10.57
CA VAL A 103 -0.12 -6.16 9.19
C VAL A 103 0.94 -6.64 8.22
N SER A 104 2.23 -6.53 8.59
CA SER A 104 3.35 -6.94 7.73
C SER A 104 3.35 -8.45 7.51
N PHE A 105 3.02 -9.23 8.54
CA PHE A 105 2.90 -10.68 8.42
C PHE A 105 1.72 -11.10 7.53
N ALA A 106 0.56 -10.46 7.70
CA ALA A 106 -0.61 -10.72 6.87
C ALA A 106 -0.33 -10.41 5.38
N ASP A 107 0.39 -9.32 5.09
CA ASP A 107 0.78 -8.98 3.71
C ASP A 107 1.82 -9.97 3.15
N ALA A 108 2.76 -10.44 3.97
CA ALA A 108 3.71 -11.49 3.56
C ALA A 108 3.00 -12.78 3.15
N ILE A 109 2.02 -13.24 3.96
CA ILE A 109 1.21 -14.42 3.66
C ILE A 109 0.42 -14.22 2.36
N LYS A 110 -0.27 -13.09 2.23
CA LYS A 110 -1.04 -12.77 1.03
C LYS A 110 -0.17 -12.81 -0.23
N ASN A 111 1.00 -12.16 -0.19
CA ASN A 111 1.93 -12.14 -1.32
C ASN A 111 2.51 -13.54 -1.62
N ALA A 112 2.72 -14.37 -0.60
CA ALA A 112 3.14 -15.77 -0.78
C ALA A 112 2.05 -16.61 -1.45
N ILE A 113 0.79 -16.46 -1.05
CA ILE A 113 -0.37 -17.13 -1.68
C ILE A 113 -0.48 -16.70 -3.14
N GLU A 114 -0.42 -15.41 -3.43
CA GLU A 114 -0.49 -14.89 -4.80
C GLU A 114 0.68 -15.40 -5.67
N LYS A 115 1.90 -15.47 -5.11
CA LYS A 115 3.07 -16.04 -5.81
C LYS A 115 2.85 -17.51 -6.16
N ARG A 116 2.26 -18.30 -5.25
CA ARG A 116 1.92 -19.72 -5.50
C ARG A 116 0.82 -19.85 -6.54
N GLN A 117 -0.25 -19.05 -6.45
CA GLN A 117 -1.31 -19.03 -7.45
C GLN A 117 -0.75 -18.68 -8.84
N TRP A 118 0.12 -17.67 -8.93
CA TRP A 118 0.77 -17.30 -10.19
C TRP A 118 1.60 -18.44 -10.77
N SER A 119 2.40 -19.12 -9.94
CA SER A 119 3.17 -20.28 -10.38
C SER A 119 2.28 -21.39 -10.93
N ASN A 120 1.15 -21.67 -10.28
CA ASN A 120 0.18 -22.66 -10.73
C ASN A 120 -0.49 -22.25 -12.04
N THR A 121 -0.85 -20.97 -12.21
CA THR A 121 -1.41 -20.45 -13.46
C THR A 121 -0.43 -20.58 -14.61
N VAL A 122 0.85 -20.22 -14.40
CA VAL A 122 1.89 -20.38 -15.41
C VAL A 122 2.05 -21.85 -15.81
N GLN A 123 2.03 -22.77 -14.84
CA GLN A 123 2.13 -24.20 -15.12
C GLN A 123 0.93 -24.70 -15.94
N ARG A 124 -0.31 -24.37 -15.52
CA ARG A 124 -1.51 -24.71 -16.29
C ARG A 124 -1.49 -24.18 -17.71
N HIS A 125 -0.92 -22.99 -17.91
CA HIS A 125 -0.76 -22.40 -19.24
C HIS A 125 0.23 -23.17 -20.10
N ARG A 126 1.34 -23.63 -19.51
CA ARG A 126 2.30 -24.52 -20.19
C ARG A 126 1.65 -25.85 -20.56
N ASP A 127 0.85 -26.41 -19.67
CA ASP A 127 0.15 -27.67 -19.90
C ASP A 127 -0.87 -27.52 -21.04
N ALA A 128 -1.62 -26.40 -21.09
CA ALA A 128 -2.57 -26.09 -22.16
C ALA A 128 -1.89 -25.88 -23.53
N ILE A 129 -0.77 -25.16 -23.56
CA ILE A 129 0.03 -24.98 -24.79
C ILE A 129 0.60 -26.33 -25.27
N SER A 130 1.07 -27.16 -24.34
CA SER A 130 1.55 -28.52 -24.64
C SER A 130 0.43 -29.43 -25.17
N ALA A 131 -0.82 -29.20 -24.75
CA ALA A 131 -2.01 -29.91 -25.21
C ALA A 131 -2.60 -29.35 -26.53
N GLY A 132 -2.02 -28.29 -27.12
CA GLY A 132 -2.45 -27.72 -28.39
C GLY A 132 -3.60 -26.71 -28.32
N ASP A 133 -4.00 -26.27 -27.12
CA ASP A 133 -5.05 -25.24 -26.94
C ASP A 133 -4.43 -23.83 -26.90
N TYR A 134 -4.45 -23.16 -28.05
CA TYR A 134 -3.87 -21.82 -28.24
C TYR A 134 -4.83 -20.67 -27.93
N THR A 135 -6.03 -20.93 -27.39
CA THR A 135 -7.03 -19.88 -27.02
C THR A 135 -6.63 -19.04 -25.79
N SER A 136 -5.41 -19.23 -25.32
CA SER A 136 -4.81 -18.75 -24.07
C SER A 136 -4.46 -17.24 -24.04
N SER A 137 -4.62 -16.53 -25.16
CA SER A 137 -4.30 -15.08 -25.28
C SER A 137 -5.23 -14.16 -24.48
N SER A 138 -6.37 -14.65 -24.00
CA SER A 138 -7.34 -13.90 -23.18
C SER A 138 -6.83 -13.49 -21.78
N THR A 139 -5.70 -14.06 -21.33
CA THR A 139 -5.18 -13.89 -19.97
C THR A 139 -4.61 -12.48 -19.70
N PHE A 140 -4.15 -11.75 -20.72
CA PHE A 140 -3.53 -10.42 -20.55
C PHE A 140 -4.51 -9.34 -20.11
N HIS A 141 -5.74 -9.36 -20.64
CA HIS A 141 -6.79 -8.42 -20.24
C HIS A 141 -7.19 -8.59 -18.77
N LEU A 142 -7.19 -9.83 -18.27
CA LEU A 142 -7.45 -10.13 -16.86
C LEU A 142 -6.33 -9.62 -15.95
N VAL A 143 -5.07 -9.75 -16.37
CA VAL A 143 -3.91 -9.20 -15.64
C VAL A 143 -3.97 -7.68 -15.60
N TYR A 144 -4.26 -7.03 -16.74
CA TYR A 144 -4.41 -5.58 -16.83
C TYR A 144 -5.53 -5.08 -15.89
N LYS A 145 -6.72 -5.68 -15.97
CA LYS A 145 -7.85 -5.37 -15.09
C LYS A 145 -7.51 -5.55 -13.61
N LYS A 146 -6.75 -6.60 -13.25
CA LYS A 146 -6.32 -6.85 -11.87
C LYS A 146 -5.34 -5.79 -11.36
N ILE A 147 -4.41 -5.32 -12.20
CA ILE A 147 -3.47 -4.24 -11.83
C ILE A 147 -4.23 -2.94 -11.58
N VAL A 148 -5.13 -2.55 -12.48
CA VAL A 148 -5.92 -1.32 -12.33
C VAL A 148 -6.81 -1.36 -11.08
N LEU A 149 -7.49 -2.48 -10.82
CA LEU A 149 -8.33 -2.64 -9.63
C LEU A 149 -7.51 -2.68 -8.32
N LYS A 150 -6.28 -3.21 -8.36
CA LYS A 150 -5.36 -3.21 -7.22
C LYS A 150 -4.98 -1.79 -6.82
N ASP A 151 -4.68 -0.91 -7.77
CA ASP A 151 -4.30 0.48 -7.49
C ASP A 151 -5.38 1.22 -6.70
N ILE A 152 -6.65 1.05 -7.07
CA ILE A 152 -7.80 1.63 -6.35
C ILE A 152 -7.87 1.13 -4.92
N ASN A 153 -7.76 -0.19 -4.72
CA ASN A 153 -7.80 -0.78 -3.38
C ASN A 153 -6.65 -0.25 -2.50
N LEU A 154 -5.48 -0.07 -3.09
CA LEU A 154 -4.28 0.40 -2.40
C LEU A 154 -4.40 1.89 -2.05
N LEU A 155 -4.96 2.71 -2.94
CA LEU A 155 -5.33 4.10 -2.67
C LEU A 155 -6.31 4.21 -1.50
N TRP A 156 -7.39 3.43 -1.50
CA TRP A 156 -8.36 3.47 -0.40
C TRP A 156 -7.75 2.98 0.91
N MET A 157 -6.97 1.90 0.89
CA MET A 157 -6.25 1.44 2.07
C MET A 157 -5.33 2.54 2.64
N LEU A 158 -4.62 3.29 1.78
CA LEU A 158 -3.81 4.44 2.19
C LEU A 158 -4.68 5.53 2.84
N ILE A 159 -5.81 5.91 2.22
CA ILE A 159 -6.75 6.90 2.79
C ILE A 159 -7.23 6.46 4.17
N PHE A 160 -7.60 5.19 4.33
CA PHE A 160 -8.00 4.63 5.63
C PHE A 160 -6.87 4.78 6.66
N VAL A 161 -5.67 4.29 6.35
CA VAL A 161 -4.54 4.35 7.27
C VAL A 161 -4.20 5.80 7.64
N LEU A 162 -4.12 6.70 6.66
CA LEU A 162 -3.84 8.13 6.90
C LEU A 162 -4.92 8.80 7.74
N THR A 163 -6.19 8.50 7.48
CA THR A 163 -7.31 9.06 8.26
C THR A 163 -7.21 8.61 9.72
N TYR A 164 -7.11 7.30 9.99
CA TYR A 164 -7.13 6.79 11.37
C TYR A 164 -5.83 7.08 12.13
N LEU A 165 -4.67 6.82 11.51
CA LEU A 165 -3.38 7.12 12.14
C LEU A 165 -3.21 8.63 12.33
N GLY A 166 -3.64 9.44 11.36
CA GLY A 166 -3.62 10.89 11.45
C GLY A 166 -4.54 11.41 12.55
N LEU A 167 -5.77 10.90 12.65
CA LEU A 167 -6.73 11.31 13.67
C LEU A 167 -6.26 10.89 15.08
N ILE A 168 -5.71 9.68 15.25
CA ILE A 168 -5.08 9.26 16.52
C ILE A 168 -3.92 10.18 16.89
N THR A 169 -3.03 10.47 15.93
CA THR A 169 -1.87 11.36 16.17
C THR A 169 -2.32 12.77 16.54
N LEU A 170 -3.36 13.29 15.86
CA LEU A 170 -3.93 14.60 16.12
C LEU A 170 -4.60 14.66 17.49
N ILE A 171 -5.37 13.64 17.89
CA ILE A 171 -5.95 13.55 19.23
C ILE A 171 -4.85 13.56 20.30
N ILE A 172 -3.82 12.71 20.16
CA ILE A 172 -2.74 12.60 21.14
C ILE A 172 -1.99 13.93 21.25
N PHE A 173 -1.64 14.54 20.11
CA PHE A 173 -0.95 15.83 20.08
C PHE A 173 -1.82 16.97 20.62
N GLY A 174 -3.11 16.98 20.27
CA GLY A 174 -4.09 17.96 20.75
C GLY A 174 -4.28 17.89 22.26
N LEU A 175 -4.44 16.67 22.81
CA LEU A 175 -4.52 16.44 24.25
C LEU A 175 -3.24 16.89 24.96
N TYR A 176 -2.07 16.55 24.40
CA TYR A 176 -0.78 16.96 24.95
C TYR A 176 -0.64 18.50 25.01
N LYS A 177 -1.02 19.20 23.93
CA LYS A 177 -0.96 20.67 23.88
C LYS A 177 -2.04 21.34 24.72
N SER A 178 -3.19 20.69 24.93
CA SER A 178 -4.31 21.25 25.71
C SER A 178 -3.99 21.38 27.20
N GLY A 179 -2.93 20.72 27.68
CA GLY A 179 -2.49 20.81 29.07
C GLY A 179 -3.42 20.08 30.03
N ASN A 180 -3.50 20.58 31.25
CA ASN A 180 -4.33 19.98 32.30
C ASN A 180 -5.77 20.45 32.16
N TRP A 181 -6.71 19.51 32.22
CA TRP A 181 -8.13 19.84 32.30
C TRP A 181 -8.55 19.80 33.76
N GLU A 182 -8.88 20.98 34.30
CA GLU A 182 -9.42 21.12 35.64
C GLU A 182 -10.94 21.32 35.54
N ALA A 183 -11.71 20.43 36.15
CA ALA A 183 -13.16 20.54 36.24
C ALA A 183 -13.60 20.38 37.70
N GLY A 184 -14.08 21.48 38.30
CA GLY A 184 -14.54 21.54 39.69
C GLY A 184 -13.93 22.70 40.48
N SER A 185 -14.43 22.93 41.70
CA SER A 185 -13.77 23.81 42.68
C SER A 185 -12.92 22.93 43.60
N ARG A 186 -11.71 23.37 43.95
CA ARG A 186 -10.84 22.65 44.91
C ARG A 186 -11.49 22.43 46.28
N ASP A 187 -12.49 23.25 46.62
CA ASP A 187 -13.25 23.19 47.88
C ASP A 187 -14.64 22.54 47.76
N GLY A 188 -15.00 22.03 46.58
CA GLY A 188 -16.28 21.33 46.34
C GLY A 188 -16.14 19.81 46.34
N SER A 189 -17.25 19.08 46.54
CA SER A 189 -17.30 17.60 46.57
C SER A 189 -16.91 16.89 45.26
N PHE A 190 -16.56 17.63 44.21
CA PHE A 190 -16.12 17.08 42.91
C PHE A 190 -14.98 17.93 42.35
N TYR A 191 -13.75 17.40 42.39
CA TYR A 191 -12.56 17.94 41.73
C TYR A 191 -11.96 16.87 40.83
N ILE A 192 -11.98 17.10 39.51
CA ILE A 192 -11.31 16.24 38.53
C ILE A 192 -10.17 17.06 37.92
N ASN A 193 -8.94 16.64 38.18
CA ASN A 193 -7.74 17.14 37.50
C ASN A 193 -7.21 16.05 36.56
N LEU A 194 -7.43 16.23 35.26
CA LEU A 194 -6.90 15.36 34.22
C LEU A 194 -5.61 15.95 33.67
N GLU A 195 -4.48 15.44 34.18
CA GLU A 195 -3.15 15.83 33.74
C GLU A 195 -2.72 15.05 32.49
N TRP A 196 -3.34 15.37 31.34
CA TRP A 196 -3.06 14.70 30.06
C TRP A 196 -1.58 14.59 29.71
N PRO A 197 -0.74 15.65 29.87
CA PRO A 197 0.68 15.54 29.54
C PRO A 197 1.39 14.48 30.37
N LYS A 198 1.09 14.36 31.67
CA LYS A 198 1.72 13.35 32.54
C LYS A 198 1.26 11.95 32.17
N TRP A 199 -0.01 11.77 31.81
CA TRP A 199 -0.55 10.46 31.42
C TRP A 199 0.01 9.98 30.08
N LEU A 200 0.17 10.90 29.13
CA LEU A 200 0.77 10.62 27.83
C LEU A 200 2.28 10.41 27.94
N ASP A 201 3.01 11.25 28.69
CA ASP A 201 4.46 11.06 28.89
C ASP A 201 4.76 9.81 29.73
N LYS A 202 3.85 9.35 30.59
CA LYS A 202 3.99 8.01 31.21
C LYS A 202 3.88 6.88 30.19
N SER A 203 3.02 7.04 29.18
CA SER A 203 2.75 6.01 28.17
C SER A 203 3.80 5.98 27.05
N PHE A 204 4.33 7.14 26.68
CA PHE A 204 5.22 7.33 25.52
C PHE A 204 6.62 7.83 25.88
N LYS A 205 6.89 8.20 27.14
CA LYS A 205 8.11 8.89 27.63
C LYS A 205 8.32 10.29 27.05
N ASN A 206 8.22 10.40 25.73
CA ASN A 206 8.21 11.63 24.98
C ASN A 206 7.07 11.56 23.95
N THR A 207 5.95 12.19 24.29
CA THR A 207 4.75 12.20 23.45
C THR A 207 4.99 12.89 22.10
N GLN A 208 5.84 13.93 22.07
CA GLN A 208 6.20 14.62 20.84
C GLN A 208 6.99 13.72 19.88
N LEU A 209 7.93 12.93 20.41
CA LEU A 209 8.71 11.97 19.62
C LEU A 209 7.80 10.88 19.03
N PHE A 210 6.82 10.39 19.78
CA PHE A 210 5.82 9.43 19.26
C PHE A 210 5.00 10.03 18.10
N CYS A 211 4.51 11.26 18.26
CA CYS A 211 3.76 11.94 17.20
C CYS A 211 4.62 12.17 15.95
N LEU A 212 5.90 12.52 16.14
CA LEU A 212 6.86 12.68 15.06
C LEU A 212 7.12 11.37 14.32
N ILE A 213 7.30 10.24 15.02
CA ILE A 213 7.42 8.92 14.40
C ILE A 213 6.17 8.58 13.59
N CYS A 214 4.97 8.79 14.14
CA CYS A 214 3.73 8.53 13.41
C CYS A 214 3.63 9.37 12.14
N THR A 215 4.07 10.64 12.20
CA THR A 215 4.09 11.55 11.04
C THR A 215 5.09 11.10 9.97
N ILE A 216 6.29 10.66 10.38
CA ILE A 216 7.29 10.09 9.46
C ILE A 216 6.74 8.83 8.79
N ILE A 217 6.09 7.94 9.54
CA ILE A 217 5.47 6.73 8.99
C ILE A 217 4.41 7.10 7.94
N MET A 218 3.53 8.07 8.23
CA MET A 218 2.54 8.55 7.27
C MET A 218 3.18 9.11 6.00
N ALA A 219 4.24 9.92 6.13
CA ALA A 219 4.98 10.46 4.99
C ALA A 219 5.63 9.35 4.15
N LEU A 220 6.26 8.36 4.79
CA LEU A 220 6.85 7.21 4.11
C LEU A 220 5.81 6.36 3.37
N LEU A 221 4.61 6.18 3.94
CA LEU A 221 3.52 5.47 3.27
C LEU A 221 3.05 6.20 2.01
N ILE A 222 2.99 7.53 2.03
CA ILE A 222 2.66 8.34 0.83
C ILE A 222 3.74 8.18 -0.23
N VAL A 223 5.01 8.27 0.13
CA VAL A 223 6.13 8.08 -0.81
C VAL A 223 6.11 6.67 -1.40
N ALA A 224 5.93 5.64 -0.58
CA ALA A 224 5.82 4.26 -1.02
C ALA A 224 4.65 4.07 -2.00
N TYR A 225 3.49 4.68 -1.71
CA TYR A 225 2.34 4.67 -2.60
C TYR A 225 2.67 5.29 -3.97
N VAL A 226 3.29 6.47 -3.99
CA VAL A 226 3.67 7.15 -5.24
C VAL A 226 4.62 6.29 -6.07
N ILE A 227 5.62 5.66 -5.44
CA ILE A 227 6.57 4.78 -6.14
C ILE A 227 5.84 3.57 -6.75
N ILE A 228 4.98 2.90 -5.97
CA ILE A 228 4.19 1.75 -6.46
C ILE A 228 3.30 2.16 -7.64
N ARG A 229 2.62 3.31 -7.52
CA ARG A 229 1.76 3.83 -8.57
C ARG A 229 2.54 4.18 -9.84
N LEU A 230 3.75 4.72 -9.72
CA LEU A 230 4.60 5.02 -10.86
C LEU A 230 5.05 3.74 -11.57
N ILE A 231 5.45 2.72 -10.82
CA ILE A 231 5.80 1.41 -11.37
C ILE A 231 4.59 0.80 -12.09
N ASP A 232 3.41 0.81 -11.46
CA ASP A 232 2.20 0.24 -12.05
C ASP A 232 1.73 1.06 -13.27
N LYS A 233 1.89 2.39 -13.28
CA LYS A 233 1.62 3.24 -14.46
C LYS A 233 2.52 2.85 -15.63
N ARG A 234 3.84 2.78 -15.42
CA ARG A 234 4.79 2.36 -16.46
C ARG A 234 4.45 0.97 -17.03
N ARG A 235 4.02 0.05 -16.18
CA ARG A 235 3.59 -1.30 -16.59
C ARG A 235 2.28 -1.29 -17.38
N LEU A 236 1.34 -0.42 -17.04
CA LEU A 236 0.08 -0.29 -17.77
C LEU A 236 0.31 0.32 -19.14
N ASP A 237 1.18 1.33 -19.25
CA ASP A 237 1.57 1.94 -20.53
C ASP A 237 2.23 0.88 -21.44
N ASP A 238 3.19 0.12 -20.90
CA ASP A 238 3.83 -0.99 -21.62
C ASP A 238 2.82 -2.03 -22.13
N ILE A 239 1.74 -2.32 -21.38
CA ILE A 239 0.70 -3.29 -21.77
C ILE A 239 -0.34 -2.66 -22.71
N GLY A 240 -0.62 -1.36 -22.59
CA GLY A 240 -1.59 -0.63 -23.42
C GLY A 240 -1.22 -0.67 -24.90
N ASP A 241 0.07 -0.57 -25.21
CA ASP A 241 0.62 -0.67 -26.57
C ASP A 241 0.35 -2.02 -27.25
N PHE A 242 -0.08 -3.05 -26.52
CA PHE A 242 -0.38 -4.38 -27.08
C PHE A 242 -1.82 -4.55 -27.56
N PHE A 243 -2.74 -3.66 -27.20
CA PHE A 243 -4.18 -3.92 -27.40
C PHE A 243 -4.76 -3.46 -28.74
N GLY A 244 -4.00 -2.73 -29.56
CA GLY A 244 -4.40 -2.37 -30.93
C GLY A 244 -5.84 -1.81 -31.01
N GLU A 245 -6.62 -2.25 -31.99
CA GLU A 245 -8.00 -1.78 -32.24
C GLU A 245 -9.03 -2.25 -31.20
N LYS A 246 -8.77 -3.36 -30.46
CA LYS A 246 -9.63 -3.83 -29.36
C LYS A 246 -9.37 -3.10 -28.03
N SER A 247 -8.44 -2.13 -28.02
CA SER A 247 -8.08 -1.36 -26.82
C SER A 247 -9.24 -0.52 -26.29
N VAL A 248 -10.11 0.02 -27.17
CA VAL A 248 -11.19 0.94 -26.79
C VAL A 248 -12.25 0.25 -25.92
N GLU A 249 -12.79 -0.88 -26.37
CA GLU A 249 -13.81 -1.64 -25.63
C GLU A 249 -13.28 -2.16 -24.29
N ILE A 250 -12.00 -2.53 -24.26
CA ILE A 250 -11.36 -3.06 -23.06
C ILE A 250 -11.09 -1.93 -22.07
N HIS A 251 -10.64 -0.77 -22.54
CA HIS A 251 -10.44 0.41 -21.72
C HIS A 251 -11.75 0.86 -21.07
N GLU A 252 -12.85 0.89 -21.81
CA GLU A 252 -14.18 1.25 -21.31
C GLU A 252 -14.67 0.30 -20.21
N GLN A 253 -14.51 -1.02 -20.41
CA GLN A 253 -14.84 -2.02 -19.37
C GLN A 253 -14.00 -1.84 -18.10
N ILE A 254 -12.74 -1.43 -18.25
CA ILE A 254 -11.82 -1.22 -17.12
C ILE A 254 -12.14 0.08 -16.39
N GLU A 255 -12.45 1.15 -17.11
CA GLU A 255 -12.84 2.43 -16.54
C GLU A 255 -14.16 2.30 -15.75
N THR A 256 -15.13 1.58 -16.30
CA THR A 256 -16.38 1.24 -15.62
C THR A 256 -16.11 0.44 -14.34
N ALA A 257 -15.23 -0.56 -14.41
CA ALA A 257 -14.82 -1.34 -13.23
C ALA A 257 -14.12 -0.47 -12.17
N LYS A 258 -13.31 0.51 -12.61
CA LYS A 258 -12.64 1.48 -11.73
C LYS A 258 -13.66 2.37 -11.02
N HIS A 259 -14.60 2.93 -11.75
CA HIS A 259 -15.66 3.77 -11.19
C HIS A 259 -16.49 3.01 -10.14
N ASN A 260 -16.93 1.79 -10.47
CA ASN A 260 -17.71 0.95 -9.55
C ASN A 260 -16.92 0.60 -8.28
N ARG A 261 -15.64 0.27 -8.41
CA ARG A 261 -14.78 -0.03 -7.26
C ARG A 261 -14.58 1.19 -6.38
N ASN A 262 -14.36 2.38 -6.95
CA ASN A 262 -14.27 3.63 -6.21
C ASN A 262 -15.56 3.94 -5.46
N LYS A 263 -16.72 3.80 -6.11
CA LYS A 263 -18.03 4.02 -5.48
C LYS A 263 -18.27 3.08 -4.31
N MET A 264 -17.90 1.80 -4.46
CA MET A 264 -17.99 0.81 -3.39
C MET A 264 -17.14 1.22 -2.19
N TRP A 265 -15.86 1.53 -2.40
CA TRP A 265 -14.96 1.92 -1.33
C TRP A 265 -15.35 3.24 -0.67
N LEU A 266 -15.87 4.20 -1.43
CA LEU A 266 -16.38 5.45 -0.88
C LEU A 266 -17.56 5.21 0.07
N ARG A 267 -18.50 4.32 -0.30
CA ARG A 267 -19.60 3.92 0.60
C ARG A 267 -19.06 3.26 1.86
N VAL A 268 -18.13 2.31 1.72
CA VAL A 268 -17.51 1.63 2.88
C VAL A 268 -16.81 2.67 3.77
N TYR A 269 -16.03 3.58 3.20
CA TYR A 269 -15.36 4.65 3.93
C TYR A 269 -16.34 5.51 4.71
N LEU A 270 -17.41 6.00 4.08
CA LEU A 270 -18.42 6.80 4.74
C LEU A 270 -19.10 6.05 5.90
N VAL A 271 -19.45 4.77 5.70
CA VAL A 271 -20.06 3.94 6.75
C VAL A 271 -19.10 3.75 7.93
N VAL A 272 -17.83 3.40 7.66
CA VAL A 272 -16.86 3.17 8.73
C VAL A 272 -16.58 4.49 9.47
N VAL A 273 -16.37 5.61 8.77
CA VAL A 273 -16.16 6.93 9.38
C VAL A 273 -17.38 7.39 10.18
N ALA A 274 -18.60 7.15 9.68
CA ALA A 274 -19.84 7.43 10.40
C ALA A 274 -19.91 6.68 11.73
N LEU A 275 -19.58 5.39 11.72
CA LEU A 275 -19.63 4.55 12.92
C LEU A 275 -18.49 4.81 13.90
N THR A 276 -17.28 5.10 13.42
CA THR A 276 -16.09 5.22 14.28
C THR A 276 -15.84 6.64 14.77
N ILE A 277 -16.24 7.67 14.01
CA ILE A 277 -15.96 9.08 14.33
C ILE A 277 -17.27 9.80 14.67
N PHE A 278 -18.24 9.82 13.75
CA PHE A 278 -19.46 10.62 13.96
C PHE A 278 -20.35 10.08 15.08
N LEU A 279 -20.50 8.76 15.20
CA LEU A 279 -21.32 8.13 16.23
C LEU A 279 -20.81 8.42 17.66
N PRO A 280 -19.53 8.20 18.01
CA PRO A 280 -19.04 8.56 19.35
C PRO A 280 -19.08 10.08 19.59
N LEU A 281 -18.82 10.90 18.56
CA LEU A 281 -18.90 12.35 18.70
C LEU A 281 -20.34 12.83 18.95
N ALA A 282 -21.34 12.23 18.30
CA ALA A 282 -22.75 12.46 18.56
C ALA A 282 -23.16 12.01 19.98
N LEU A 283 -22.66 10.85 20.44
CA LEU A 283 -22.91 10.38 21.80
C LEU A 283 -22.34 11.33 22.85
N ILE A 284 -21.14 11.86 22.64
CA ILE A 284 -20.51 12.87 23.51
C ILE A 284 -21.38 14.14 23.55
N LEU A 285 -21.83 14.64 22.40
CA LEU A 285 -22.70 15.82 22.32
C LEU A 285 -24.03 15.61 23.06
N VAL A 286 -24.67 14.45 22.88
CA VAL A 286 -25.92 14.11 23.59
C VAL A 286 -25.68 14.00 25.10
N ALA A 287 -24.55 13.43 25.53
CA ALA A 287 -24.19 13.32 26.94
C ALA A 287 -23.98 14.70 27.58
N ILE A 288 -23.28 15.61 26.90
CA ILE A 288 -23.09 17.00 27.33
C ILE A 288 -24.43 17.72 27.41
N TRP A 289 -25.27 17.61 26.38
CA TRP A 289 -26.58 18.26 26.35
C TRP A 289 -27.51 17.76 27.46
N ARG A 290 -27.59 16.44 27.69
CA ARG A 290 -28.33 15.87 28.83
C ARG A 290 -27.75 16.32 30.18
N GLY A 291 -26.43 16.42 30.28
CA GLY A 291 -25.74 16.93 31.47
C GLY A 291 -26.13 18.38 31.81
N ILE A 292 -26.17 19.25 30.80
CA ILE A 292 -26.57 20.66 30.94
C ILE A 292 -28.05 20.77 31.35
N ILE A 293 -28.94 20.00 30.73
CA ILE A 293 -30.39 20.01 31.06
C ILE A 293 -30.63 19.54 32.50
N ARG A 294 -29.95 18.47 32.95
CA ARG A 294 -30.09 17.96 34.32
C ARG A 294 -29.59 18.96 35.37
N ARG A 295 -28.58 19.77 35.06
CA ARG A 295 -28.13 20.87 35.95
C ARG A 295 -29.16 21.99 36.01
N LYS A 296 -29.77 22.39 34.88
CA LYS A 296 -30.86 23.39 34.89
C LYS A 296 -32.05 22.96 35.74
N LYS A 297 -32.41 21.67 35.75
CA LYS A 297 -33.53 21.14 36.57
C LYS A 297 -33.23 20.99 38.08
N ARG A 298 -31.97 21.09 38.51
CA ARG A 298 -31.60 21.04 39.95
C ARG A 298 -31.44 22.43 40.59
N VAL A 299 -31.39 23.48 39.78
CA VAL A 299 -31.17 24.87 40.21
C VAL A 299 -32.48 25.69 40.22
N VAL A 300 -33.56 25.12 39.68
CA VAL A 300 -34.95 25.60 39.80
C VAL A 300 -35.67 24.72 40.80
#